data_AF-A0A1H6L8A9-F1
#
_entry.id   AF-A0A1H6L8A9-F1
#
_cell.length_a   1.000
_cell.length_b   1.000
_cell.length_c   1.000
_cell.angle_alpha   90.00
_cell.angle_beta   90.00
_cell.angle_gamma   90.00
#
_symmetry.space_group_name_H-M   'P 1'
#
loop_
_entity.id
_entity.type
_entity.pdbx_description
1 polymer ?
#
loop_
_entity_poly.entity_id
_entity_poly.type
_entity_poly.pdbx_seq_one_letter_code
_entity_poly.pdbx_strand_id
1 'polypeptide(L)' 'MKLTILHQLTQEAIDAIANKQPLLAKKKIDSAQELINDLTDYTTINEELVELSKYQTLITMLNNKLK' A
#
# COMPACT_ATOMS: atom_id res chain seq x y z
N MET A 1 -7.68 11.46 6.12
CA MET A 1 -8.70 10.39 5.97
C MET A 1 -8.28 9.32 4.97
N LYS A 2 -7.87 9.66 3.74
CA LYS A 2 -7.42 8.65 2.74
C LYS A 2 -6.05 8.01 3.05
N LEU A 3 -5.09 8.77 3.58
CA LEU A 3 -3.82 8.20 4.08
C LEU A 3 -4.02 7.18 5.21
N THR A 4 -5.05 7.34 6.03
CA THR A 4 -5.42 6.37 7.08
C THR A 4 -5.87 5.04 6.47
N ILE A 5 -6.60 5.07 5.35
CA ILE A 5 -7.00 3.87 4.61
C ILE A 5 -5.77 3.19 4.01
N LEU A 6 -4.86 3.97 3.42
CA LEU A 6 -3.61 3.43 2.87
C LEU A 6 -2.75 2.76 3.96
N HIS A 7 -2.64 3.39 5.12
CA HIS A 7 -1.97 2.81 6.29
C HIS A 7 -2.61 1.48 6.70
N GLN A 8 -3.95 1.46 6.80
CA GLN A 8 -4.69 0.25 7.18
C GLN A 8 -4.48 -0.89 6.16
N LEU A 9 -4.60 -0.62 4.86
CA LEU A 9 -4.37 -1.63 3.81
C LEU A 9 -2.94 -2.18 3.86
N THR A 10 -1.97 -1.32 4.16
CA THR A 10 -0.56 -1.72 4.30
C THR A 10 -0.37 -2.65 5.51
N GLN A 11 -0.97 -2.32 6.66
CA GLN A 11 -0.91 -3.19 7.83
C GLN A 11 -1.62 -4.53 7.60
N GLU A 12 -2.79 -4.52 6.98
CA GLU A 12 -3.50 -5.75 6.63
C GLU A 12 -2.71 -6.65 5.68
N ALA A 13 -1.93 -6.06 4.76
CA ALA A 13 -1.00 -6.81 3.91
C ALA A 13 0.13 -7.45 4.72
N ILE A 14 0.72 -6.71 5.67
CA ILE A 14 1.78 -7.20 6.57
C ILE A 14 1.24 -8.35 7.44
N ASP A 15 0.06 -8.18 8.03
CA ASP A 15 -0.58 -9.20 8.87
C ASP A 15 -0.91 -10.46 8.07
N ALA A 16 -1.42 -10.31 6.83
CA ALA A 16 -1.70 -11.45 5.97
C ALA A 16 -0.41 -12.20 5.59
N ILE A 17 0.71 -11.51 5.35
CA ILE A 17 2.02 -12.12 5.13
C ILE A 17 2.48 -12.88 6.37
N ALA A 18 2.41 -12.25 7.55
CA ALA A 18 2.81 -12.85 8.81
C ALA A 18 2.01 -14.13 9.13
N ASN A 19 0.71 -14.12 8.79
CA ASN A 19 -0.20 -15.25 8.96
C ASN A 19 -0.15 -16.28 7.81
N LYS A 20 0.78 -16.16 6.87
CA LYS A 20 0.94 -17.05 5.71
C LYS A 20 -0.32 -17.17 4.85
N GLN A 21 -1.01 -16.05 4.64
CA GLN A 21 -2.22 -15.94 3.80
C GLN A 21 -1.89 -15.18 2.49
N PRO A 22 -1.19 -15.82 1.53
CA PRO A 22 -0.64 -15.11 0.36
C PRO A 22 -1.70 -14.49 -0.55
N LEU A 23 -2.86 -15.14 -0.72
CA LEU A 23 -3.95 -14.59 -1.54
C LEU A 23 -4.56 -13.33 -0.90
N LEU A 24 -4.72 -13.33 0.43
CA LEU A 24 -5.21 -12.15 1.14
C LEU A 24 -4.19 -11.02 1.08
N ALA A 25 -2.91 -11.33 1.32
CA ALA A 25 -1.82 -10.37 1.23
C ALA A 25 -1.78 -9.71 -0.16
N LYS A 26 -1.85 -10.52 -1.23
CA LYS A 26 -1.86 -10.01 -2.61
C LYS A 26 -3.05 -9.08 -2.86
N LYS A 27 -4.25 -9.46 -2.42
CA LYS A 27 -5.44 -8.61 -2.53
C LYS A 27 -5.25 -7.26 -1.84
N LYS A 28 -4.69 -7.24 -0.63
CA LYS A 28 -4.45 -5.99 0.12
C LYS A 28 -3.39 -5.11 -0.52
N ILE A 29 -2.32 -5.72 -1.02
CA ILE A 29 -1.27 -5.05 -1.80
C ILE A 29 -1.86 -4.39 -3.05
N ASP A 30 -2.71 -5.11 -3.80
CA ASP A 30 -3.33 -4.57 -5.02
C ASP A 30 -4.26 -3.39 -4.72
N SER A 31 -5.09 -3.50 -3.68
CA SER A 31 -5.93 -2.38 -3.25
C SER A 31 -5.12 -1.17 -2.76
N ALA A 32 -4.00 -1.39 -2.07
CA ALA A 32 -3.12 -0.30 -1.66
C ALA A 32 -2.46 0.37 -2.88
N GLN A 33 -2.03 -0.42 -3.86
CA GLN A 33 -1.41 0.05 -5.10
C GLN A 33 -2.39 0.91 -5.93
N GLU A 34 -3.63 0.47 -6.05
CA GLU A 34 -4.71 1.23 -6.72
C GLU A 34 -4.95 2.56 -6.00
N LEU A 35 -5.08 2.54 -4.67
CA LEU A 35 -5.29 3.76 -3.88
C LEU A 35 -4.10 4.73 -3.98
N ILE A 36 -2.86 4.25 -4.02
CA ILE A 36 -1.68 5.10 -4.22
C ILE A 36 -1.74 5.79 -5.58
N ASN A 37 -2.06 5.05 -6.65
CA ASN A 37 -2.18 5.61 -7.98
C ASN A 37 -3.25 6.71 -8.01
N ASP A 38 -4.45 6.40 -7.51
CA ASP A 38 -5.55 7.35 -7.41
C ASP A 38 -5.14 8.61 -6.64
N LEU A 39 -4.48 8.47 -5.49
CA LEU A 39 -4.06 9.61 -4.69
C LEU A 39 -2.98 10.45 -5.40
N THR A 40 -2.05 9.79 -6.08
CA THR A 40 -0.95 10.45 -6.80
C THR A 40 -1.46 11.27 -7.97
N ASP A 41 -2.49 10.79 -8.67
CA ASP A 41 -3.06 11.48 -9.85
C ASP A 41 -3.74 12.82 -9.50
N TYR A 42 -4.22 12.99 -8.25
CA TYR A 42 -4.95 14.19 -7.84
C TYR A 42 -4.21 15.08 -6.82
N THR A 43 -3.19 14.57 -6.13
CA THR A 43 -2.45 15.35 -5.14
C THR A 43 -1.50 16.35 -5.82
N THR A 44 -1.58 17.62 -5.41
CA THR A 44 -0.63 18.68 -5.79
C THR A 44 0.25 19.15 -4.62
N ILE A 45 0.07 18.53 -3.45
CA ILE A 45 0.80 18.85 -2.22
C ILE A 45 2.06 17.99 -2.15
N ASN A 46 3.22 18.64 -2.16
CA ASN A 46 4.51 17.95 -2.19
C ASN A 46 4.73 17.02 -0.99
N GLU A 47 4.35 17.43 0.23
CA GLU A 47 4.52 16.56 1.40
C GLU A 47 3.69 15.27 1.28
N GLU A 48 2.49 15.36 0.71
CA GLU A 48 1.65 14.18 0.48
C GLU A 48 2.24 13.27 -0.61
N LEU A 49 2.78 13.83 -1.70
CA LEU A 49 3.47 13.04 -2.73
C LEU A 49 4.67 12.29 -2.16
N VAL A 50 5.46 12.95 -1.29
CA VAL A 50 6.57 12.31 -0.60
C VAL A 50 6.07 11.16 0.26
N GLU A 51 4.98 11.33 1.00
CA GLU A 51 4.43 10.26 1.82
C GLU A 51 3.90 9.09 0.98
N LEU A 52 3.18 9.37 -0.11
CA LEU A 52 2.71 8.35 -1.06
C LEU A 52 3.87 7.56 -1.67
N SER A 53 5.00 8.21 -1.97
CA SER A 53 6.20 7.53 -2.49
C SER A 53 6.82 6.52 -1.50
N LYS A 54 6.74 6.80 -0.19
CA LYS A 54 7.18 5.87 0.86
C LYS A 54 6.29 4.64 0.91
N TYR A 55 4.97 4.84 0.89
CA TYR A 55 4.00 3.75 0.82
C TYR A 55 4.18 2.92 -0.47
N GLN A 56 4.41 3.56 -1.62
CA GLN A 56 4.69 2.88 -2.88
C GLN A 56 5.90 1.93 -2.77
N THR A 57 6.98 2.42 -2.16
CA THR A 57 8.17 1.63 -1.92
C THR A 57 7.88 0.42 -1.01
N LEU A 58 7.16 0.65 0.09
CA LEU A 58 6.79 -0.40 1.03
C LEU A 58 5.89 -1.47 0.38
N ILE A 59 4.84 -1.07 -0.33
CA ILE A 59 3.94 -1.99 -1.06
C ILE A 59 4.72 -2.81 -2.10
N THR A 60 5.66 -2.19 -2.81
CA THR A 60 6.55 -2.89 -3.75
C THR A 60 7.40 -3.96 -3.05
N MET A 61 7.98 -3.63 -1.89
CA MET A 61 8.75 -4.57 -1.07
C MET A 61 7.89 -5.75 -0.59
N LEU A 62 6.67 -5.48 -0.11
CA LEU A 62 5.72 -6.52 0.33
C LEU A 62 5.33 -7.44 -0.84
N ASN A 63 5.05 -6.87 -2.02
CA ASN A 63 4.72 -7.66 -3.20
C ASN A 63 5.88 -8.56 -3.64
N ASN A 64 7.12 -8.08 -3.53
CA ASN A 64 8.30 -8.89 -3.83
C ASN A 64 8.53 -10.02 -2.81
N LYS A 65 8.07 -9.89 -1.57
CA LYS A 65 8.10 -10.99 -0.57
C LYS A 65 7.10 -12.11 -0.86
N LEU A 66 6.10 -11.85 -1.71
CA LEU A 66 5.11 -12.85 -2.11
C LEU A 66 5.52 -13.65 -3.35
N LYS A 67 6.58 -13.23 -4.05
CA LYS A 67 7.18 -13.94 -5.18
C LYS A 67 8.16 -14.99 -4.68
#